data_AF-A0A812QXD4-F1
#
_entry.id   AF-A0A812QXD4-F1
#
_cell.length_a   1.000
_cell.length_b   1.000
_cell.length_c   1.000
_cell.angle_alpha   90.00
_cell.angle_beta   90.00
_cell.angle_gamma   90.00
#
_symmetry.space_group_name_H-M   'P 1'
#
loop_
_entity.id
_entity.type
_entity.pdbx_description
1 polymer ?
#
loop_
_entity_poly.entity_id
_entity_poly.type
_entity_poly.pdbx_seq_one_letter_code
_entity_poly.pdbx_strand_id
1 'polypeptide(L)'
;SPTHSATIQNSPIGAGWQSLRLQSAGGGEFFKVDNLIITDEAALVFSAQLDLLVDKATGEVTLRNPTNNAIDLSAYSIESGAGMLNAGAPAGDYNGDLRVDAADYTVWRDGLGTTFTQADYDVWSENYGAAGAAGSWESFADQGLAGFPQGDGSGNGWEEGANPGNNELEEYYLTGESTVTAGASISLGVAYLGGALGDEDLTFRYRSGGELKLGSVTYVNSAVGISVPEPQAMLLGLLASIAVVIDQSLACRRRRQVRGAFHRALAVIEKNESLDRSLSPRQGRGAFTLVELLVVIAIIGILVALLLPAVQAAREAARRSQCQNNLKQMGLAALNLESAHRHFPTGGWGWHYAGDPDRGYGDQQPGGWCYSVLSYSEENSLRELGADGDANRLTPVQRAGTKQRLESSVEMFVCPSRRGSGIYPFNHTVNYANADRPDIVGRNDYAACGGSLAPASVFGGPTMGTDGVFPDPWAFATSFIEYTLPKDITTSSRGGTTTVRKGNGVVLALSETTFAQITDGASKTAFAGEKFVPAGEYETSNNIGNDQGWDLGYDVDVIRWTRNSPASDAIRTFGNDNDHLLFGGPHPGGCLMVFCDGSVHSVSYDVDESVFTLLGPIGDGEVIDASAL
;
A
#
# COMPACT_ATOMS: atom_id res chain seq x y z
N SER A 1 0.47 -30.66 5.79
CA SER A 1 0.42 -31.84 4.90
C SER A 1 -0.53 -31.56 3.73
N PRO A 2 -0.03 -31.28 2.52
CA PRO A 2 -0.84 -30.78 1.41
C PRO A 2 -1.09 -31.90 0.37
N THR A 3 -2.06 -32.77 0.59
CA THR A 3 -2.50 -33.72 -0.44
C THR A 3 -4.01 -33.92 -0.45
N HIS A 4 -4.76 -32.86 -0.70
CA HIS A 4 -6.11 -32.99 -1.25
C HIS A 4 -6.32 -31.97 -2.37
N SER A 5 -6.62 -32.47 -3.57
CA SER A 5 -7.05 -31.67 -4.71
C SER A 5 -8.55 -31.88 -4.95
N ALA A 6 -9.25 -30.83 -5.37
CA ALA A 6 -10.63 -30.90 -5.84
C ALA A 6 -10.68 -30.42 -7.29
N THR A 7 -11.18 -31.28 -8.18
CA THR A 7 -11.30 -30.96 -9.62
C THR A 7 -12.78 -30.94 -9.99
N ILE A 8 -13.27 -29.81 -10.48
CA ILE A 8 -14.64 -29.67 -11.01
C ILE A 8 -14.57 -29.93 -12.53
N GLN A 9 -15.27 -30.95 -13.03
CA GLN A 9 -15.38 -31.25 -14.46
C GLN A 9 -16.85 -31.24 -14.92
N ASN A 10 -17.08 -30.72 -16.13
CA ASN A 10 -18.35 -30.69 -16.86
C ASN A 10 -19.48 -29.87 -16.22
N SER A 11 -19.24 -28.58 -15.97
CA SER A 11 -20.33 -27.62 -15.76
C SER A 11 -20.23 -26.50 -16.79
N PRO A 12 -21.22 -26.30 -17.69
CA PRO A 12 -21.22 -25.16 -18.60
C PRO A 12 -21.64 -23.92 -17.80
N ILE A 13 -20.67 -23.12 -17.35
CA ILE A 13 -20.94 -21.94 -16.52
C ILE A 13 -21.19 -20.74 -17.45
N GLY A 14 -22.45 -20.33 -17.57
CA GLY A 14 -22.92 -19.30 -18.51
C GLY A 14 -23.30 -17.94 -17.89
N ALA A 15 -22.95 -17.66 -16.64
CA ALA A 15 -23.20 -16.36 -16.00
C ALA A 15 -22.07 -15.98 -15.04
N GLY A 16 -21.79 -14.68 -14.94
CA GLY A 16 -20.72 -14.11 -14.12
C GLY A 16 -20.76 -14.56 -12.67
N TRP A 17 -19.57 -14.77 -12.10
CA TRP A 17 -19.33 -15.29 -10.76
C TRP A 17 -20.14 -14.57 -9.68
N GLN A 18 -20.78 -15.33 -8.78
CA GLN A 18 -21.47 -14.77 -7.61
C GLN A 18 -20.88 -15.24 -6.26
N SER A 19 -20.21 -16.39 -6.18
CA SER A 19 -19.29 -16.80 -5.08
C SER A 19 -18.89 -18.29 -5.18
N LEU A 20 -17.77 -18.66 -4.54
CA LEU A 20 -17.37 -20.06 -4.28
C LEU A 20 -17.30 -20.26 -2.76
N ARG A 21 -18.01 -21.25 -2.22
CA ARG A 21 -17.95 -21.63 -0.79
C ARG A 21 -17.38 -23.03 -0.63
N LEU A 22 -16.38 -23.16 0.23
CA LEU A 22 -15.81 -24.45 0.63
C LEU A 22 -16.10 -24.65 2.12
N GLN A 23 -16.74 -25.77 2.48
CA GLN A 23 -17.14 -26.09 3.84
C GLN A 23 -16.59 -27.46 4.24
N SER A 24 -15.95 -27.55 5.41
CA SER A 24 -15.58 -28.82 6.04
C SER A 24 -16.83 -29.65 6.33
N ALA A 25 -16.79 -30.96 6.06
CA ALA A 25 -17.90 -31.88 6.30
C ALA A 25 -18.36 -31.98 7.77
N GLY A 26 -17.62 -31.38 8.71
CA GLY A 26 -17.91 -31.41 10.15
C GLY A 26 -18.61 -30.19 10.75
N GLY A 27 -18.89 -29.14 9.96
CA GLY A 27 -19.69 -27.98 10.39
C GLY A 27 -19.21 -27.26 11.66
N GLY A 28 -18.27 -26.33 11.53
CA GLY A 28 -17.91 -25.45 12.66
C GLY A 28 -16.69 -24.55 12.46
N GLU A 29 -15.74 -24.91 11.59
CA GLU A 29 -14.54 -24.11 11.35
C GLU A 29 -14.33 -23.87 9.85
N PHE A 30 -14.02 -22.62 9.50
CA PHE A 30 -13.59 -22.22 8.17
C PHE A 30 -12.10 -22.54 8.01
N PHE A 31 -11.69 -23.10 6.87
CA PHE A 31 -10.26 -23.25 6.57
C PHE A 31 -9.63 -21.87 6.39
N LYS A 32 -8.47 -21.64 7.01
CA LYS A 32 -7.57 -20.57 6.59
C LYS A 32 -6.97 -20.99 5.24
N VAL A 33 -7.16 -20.18 4.21
CA VAL A 33 -6.62 -20.44 2.87
C VAL A 33 -5.49 -19.44 2.66
N ASP A 34 -4.26 -19.89 2.86
CA ASP A 34 -3.12 -18.96 2.90
C ASP A 34 -2.75 -18.42 1.51
N ASN A 35 -3.19 -19.05 0.40
CA ASN A 35 -2.89 -18.62 -0.97
C ASN A 35 -3.93 -19.09 -2.01
N LEU A 36 -5.11 -18.46 -2.07
CA LEU A 36 -6.10 -18.70 -3.14
C LEU A 36 -5.91 -17.69 -4.28
N ILE A 37 -5.33 -18.13 -5.40
CA ILE A 37 -5.21 -17.30 -6.61
C ILE A 37 -6.20 -17.81 -7.65
N ILE A 38 -7.14 -16.95 -8.05
CA ILE A 38 -8.06 -17.19 -9.15
C ILE A 38 -7.73 -16.16 -10.24
N THR A 39 -7.04 -16.60 -11.28
CA THR A 39 -6.67 -15.77 -12.44
C THR A 39 -6.96 -16.53 -13.72
N ASP A 40 -7.34 -15.79 -14.76
CA ASP A 40 -7.55 -16.25 -16.13
C ASP A 40 -6.26 -16.17 -16.99
N GLU A 41 -5.18 -15.60 -16.45
CA GLU A 41 -3.88 -15.48 -17.12
C GLU A 41 -2.86 -16.54 -16.66
N ALA A 42 -2.61 -17.54 -17.52
CA ALA A 42 -1.65 -18.61 -17.25
C ALA A 42 -0.18 -18.15 -17.12
N ALA A 43 0.15 -16.93 -17.58
CA ALA A 43 1.50 -16.38 -17.56
C ALA A 43 1.89 -15.75 -16.20
N LEU A 44 0.91 -15.34 -15.39
CA LEU A 44 1.14 -14.81 -14.03
C LEU A 44 1.51 -15.89 -13.01
N VAL A 45 1.42 -17.17 -13.39
CA VAL A 45 1.50 -18.24 -12.40
C VAL A 45 2.93 -18.76 -12.17
N PHE A 46 3.88 -18.70 -13.13
CA PHE A 46 5.23 -19.26 -12.88
C PHE A 46 6.38 -18.68 -13.73
N SER A 47 7.13 -17.71 -13.19
CA SER A 47 8.62 -17.58 -13.20
C SER A 47 9.04 -16.11 -12.99
N ALA A 48 10.11 -15.76 -12.27
CA ALA A 48 11.22 -16.50 -11.68
C ALA A 48 11.20 -16.33 -10.15
N GLN A 49 11.35 -17.42 -9.39
CA GLN A 49 11.47 -17.39 -7.92
C GLN A 49 12.93 -17.63 -7.55
N LEU A 50 13.52 -16.72 -6.78
CA LEU A 50 14.72 -17.03 -6.00
C LEU A 50 14.32 -17.91 -4.81
N ASP A 51 15.18 -18.87 -4.47
CA ASP A 51 15.04 -19.68 -3.27
C ASP A 51 15.94 -19.14 -2.16
N LEU A 52 15.40 -19.02 -0.95
CA LEU A 52 16.14 -18.77 0.28
C LEU A 52 16.35 -20.11 1.00
N LEU A 53 17.59 -20.57 1.09
CA LEU A 53 17.97 -21.77 1.83
C LEU A 53 18.40 -21.39 3.24
N VAL A 54 17.78 -21.99 4.25
CA VAL A 54 18.09 -21.75 5.67
C VAL A 54 18.60 -23.02 6.31
N ASP A 55 19.85 -23.03 6.77
CA ASP A 55 20.43 -24.14 7.49
C ASP A 55 19.97 -24.14 8.95
N LYS A 56 19.14 -25.13 9.30
CA LYS A 56 18.56 -25.26 10.64
C LYS A 56 19.58 -25.55 11.73
N ALA A 57 20.75 -26.09 11.38
CA ALA A 57 21.77 -26.46 12.36
C ALA A 57 22.73 -25.30 12.67
N THR A 58 23.07 -24.50 11.66
CA THR A 58 24.07 -23.43 11.77
C THR A 58 23.47 -22.02 11.78
N GLY A 59 22.25 -21.86 11.30
CA GLY A 59 21.61 -20.55 11.09
C GLY A 59 22.10 -19.81 9.84
N GLU A 60 22.89 -20.46 8.98
CA GLU A 60 23.36 -19.89 7.72
C GLU A 60 22.22 -19.76 6.69
N VAL A 61 22.22 -18.65 5.96
CA VAL A 61 21.23 -18.36 4.91
C VAL A 61 21.92 -18.22 3.55
N THR A 62 21.33 -18.80 2.51
CA THR A 62 21.89 -18.76 1.14
C THR A 62 20.79 -18.51 0.11
N LEU A 63 20.99 -17.53 -0.77
CA LEU A 63 20.13 -17.32 -1.94
C LEU A 63 20.53 -18.24 -3.07
N ARG A 64 19.57 -18.90 -3.71
CA ARG A 64 19.78 -19.75 -4.90
C ARG A 64 18.86 -19.30 -6.02
N ASN A 65 19.40 -19.14 -7.23
CA ASN A 65 18.60 -18.93 -8.43
C ASN A 65 18.39 -20.27 -9.18
N PRO A 66 17.22 -20.91 -9.06
CA PRO A 66 16.93 -22.18 -9.74
C PRO A 66 16.60 -22.00 -11.23
N THR A 67 16.56 -20.77 -11.74
CA THR A 67 16.15 -20.48 -13.11
C THR A 67 17.35 -20.37 -14.06
N ASN A 68 17.10 -20.61 -15.35
CA ASN A 68 18.12 -20.53 -16.40
C ASN A 68 18.43 -19.09 -16.86
N ASN A 69 17.90 -18.08 -16.16
CA ASN A 69 18.09 -16.67 -16.47
C ASN A 69 18.80 -15.98 -15.30
N ALA A 70 19.67 -15.03 -15.63
CA ALA A 70 20.22 -14.07 -14.68
C ALA A 70 19.08 -13.23 -14.06
N ILE A 71 19.14 -12.97 -12.75
CA ILE A 71 18.18 -12.13 -12.03
C ILE A 71 18.94 -11.01 -11.36
N ASP A 72 18.61 -9.77 -11.73
CA ASP A 72 19.18 -8.58 -11.10
C ASP A 72 18.42 -8.26 -9.83
N LEU A 73 19.14 -8.19 -8.71
CA LEU A 73 18.60 -7.92 -7.38
C LEU A 73 18.92 -6.48 -6.97
N SER A 74 17.91 -5.72 -6.55
CA SER A 74 18.08 -4.34 -6.06
C SER A 74 17.83 -4.17 -4.56
N ALA A 75 17.10 -5.09 -3.93
CA ALA A 75 16.86 -5.14 -2.48
C ALA A 75 16.32 -6.51 -2.08
N TYR A 76 16.50 -6.90 -0.82
CA TYR A 76 15.78 -8.03 -0.23
C TYR A 76 15.46 -7.83 1.25
N SER A 77 14.41 -8.49 1.73
CA SER A 77 14.08 -8.58 3.15
C SER A 77 13.64 -9.99 3.55
N ILE A 78 13.96 -10.35 4.79
CA ILE A 78 13.57 -11.60 5.44
C ILE A 78 12.87 -11.22 6.73
N GLU A 79 11.64 -11.69 6.91
CA GLU A 79 10.85 -11.47 8.12
C GLU A 79 10.55 -12.81 8.81
N SER A 80 10.69 -12.86 10.14
CA SER A 80 10.18 -13.96 10.97
C SER A 80 8.99 -13.52 11.81
N GLY A 81 7.87 -14.24 11.69
CA GLY A 81 6.71 -14.04 12.55
C GLY A 81 6.95 -14.41 14.02
N ALA A 82 8.01 -15.16 14.34
CA ALA A 82 8.38 -15.55 15.70
C ALA A 82 9.36 -14.58 16.39
N GLY A 83 9.96 -13.66 15.63
CA GLY A 83 10.84 -12.62 16.15
C GLY A 83 12.20 -13.07 16.66
N MET A 84 12.69 -14.22 16.17
CA MET A 84 13.98 -14.80 16.55
C MET A 84 15.05 -14.69 15.45
N LEU A 85 14.93 -13.73 14.53
CA LEU A 85 16.04 -13.40 13.64
C LEU A 85 17.21 -12.90 14.48
N ASN A 86 18.43 -13.34 14.16
CA ASN A 86 19.61 -12.69 14.71
C ASN A 86 19.63 -11.29 14.10
N ALA A 87 19.13 -10.29 14.84
CA ALA A 87 19.00 -8.90 14.38
C ALA A 87 20.35 -8.19 14.14
N GLY A 88 21.42 -8.98 13.97
CA GLY A 88 22.78 -8.54 13.91
C GLY A 88 23.21 -7.95 15.25
N ALA A 89 24.49 -8.05 15.52
CA ALA A 89 25.09 -7.10 16.41
C ALA A 89 24.96 -5.67 15.83
N PRO A 90 25.24 -4.60 16.60
CA PRO A 90 25.21 -3.25 16.05
C PRO A 90 26.07 -3.19 14.78
N ALA A 91 25.60 -2.47 13.75
CA ALA A 91 26.32 -2.34 12.49
C ALA A 91 27.82 -2.04 12.76
N GLY A 92 28.71 -2.88 12.21
CA GLY A 92 30.15 -2.80 12.46
C GLY A 92 30.73 -3.79 13.47
N ASP A 93 29.95 -4.64 14.13
CA ASP A 93 30.46 -5.74 14.97
C ASP A 93 30.78 -6.98 14.12
N TYR A 94 31.97 -6.96 13.51
CA TYR A 94 32.46 -8.03 12.64
C TYR A 94 32.97 -9.25 13.41
N ASN A 95 33.19 -9.13 14.72
CA ASN A 95 33.73 -10.20 15.54
C ASN A 95 32.65 -10.97 16.35
N GLY A 96 31.43 -10.41 16.41
CA GLY A 96 30.24 -11.00 17.01
C GLY A 96 30.18 -10.91 18.53
N ASP A 97 30.84 -9.94 19.16
CA ASP A 97 30.88 -9.77 20.62
C ASP A 97 29.89 -8.73 21.18
N LEU A 98 29.01 -8.21 20.32
CA LEU A 98 27.98 -7.21 20.54
C LEU A 98 28.53 -5.81 20.88
N ARG A 99 29.78 -5.53 20.49
CA ARG A 99 30.40 -4.21 20.59
C ARG A 99 30.97 -3.82 19.23
N VAL A 100 31.05 -2.52 18.97
CA VAL A 100 31.72 -2.00 17.78
C VAL A 100 32.98 -1.28 18.23
N ASP A 101 34.12 -1.96 18.11
CA ASP A 101 35.41 -1.45 18.54
C ASP A 101 36.57 -1.81 17.58
N ALA A 102 37.80 -1.54 18.02
CA ALA A 102 39.00 -1.75 17.21
C ALA A 102 39.23 -3.23 16.81
N ALA A 103 38.69 -4.18 17.58
CA ALA A 103 38.76 -5.60 17.27
C ALA A 103 37.93 -5.94 16.03
N ASP A 104 36.77 -5.32 15.85
CA ASP A 104 35.92 -5.52 14.68
C ASP A 104 36.55 -5.00 13.41
N TYR A 105 37.12 -3.80 13.47
CA TYR A 105 37.91 -3.27 12.36
C TYR A 105 39.06 -4.19 11.99
N THR A 106 39.71 -4.80 12.98
CA THR A 106 40.83 -5.73 12.75
C THR A 106 40.36 -7.00 12.05
N VAL A 107 39.25 -7.60 12.49
CA VAL A 107 38.64 -8.78 11.85
C VAL A 107 38.22 -8.48 10.41
N TRP A 108 37.57 -7.33 10.20
CA TRP A 108 37.17 -6.86 8.87
C TRP A 108 38.38 -6.63 7.96
N ARG A 109 39.37 -5.85 8.42
CA ARG A 109 40.59 -5.49 7.69
C ARG A 109 41.38 -6.73 7.27
N ASP A 110 41.58 -7.67 8.18
CA ASP A 110 42.44 -8.83 7.96
C ASP A 110 41.83 -9.83 6.97
N GLY A 111 40.51 -9.77 6.75
CA GLY A 111 39.81 -10.52 5.69
C GLY A 111 40.08 -10.03 4.27
N LEU A 112 40.58 -8.80 4.09
CA LEU A 112 40.72 -8.14 2.78
C LEU A 112 42.12 -8.24 2.16
N GLY A 113 43.14 -8.65 2.93
CA GLY A 113 44.48 -8.96 2.42
C GLY A 113 45.31 -7.77 1.90
N THR A 114 44.90 -6.53 2.19
CA THR A 114 45.60 -5.29 1.81
C THR A 114 46.16 -4.53 3.02
N THR A 115 47.08 -3.58 2.79
CA THR A 115 47.66 -2.76 3.86
C THR A 115 46.82 -1.50 4.10
N PHE A 116 46.32 -1.31 5.32
CA PHE A 116 45.47 -0.17 5.70
C PHE A 116 46.21 0.81 6.64
N THR A 117 45.75 2.05 6.69
CA THR A 117 46.33 3.14 7.49
C THR A 117 45.46 3.50 8.71
N GLN A 118 45.99 4.31 9.61
CA GLN A 118 45.24 4.82 10.77
C GLN A 118 44.06 5.71 10.36
N ALA A 119 44.18 6.45 9.25
CA ALA A 119 43.10 7.30 8.74
C ALA A 119 41.87 6.49 8.30
N ASP A 120 42.09 5.28 7.75
CA ASP A 120 41.01 4.38 7.35
C ASP A 120 40.24 3.84 8.57
N TYR A 121 40.94 3.63 9.69
CA TYR A 121 40.31 3.24 10.96
C TYR A 121 39.48 4.37 11.56
N ASP A 122 40.03 5.60 11.55
CA ASP A 122 39.35 6.74 12.17
C ASP A 122 38.00 7.02 11.46
N VAL A 123 37.97 6.95 10.12
CA VAL A 123 36.74 7.06 9.31
C VAL A 123 35.76 5.91 9.57
N TRP A 124 36.24 4.67 9.63
CA TRP A 124 35.40 3.52 9.98
C TRP A 124 34.78 3.66 11.37
N SER A 125 35.56 4.15 12.35
CA SER A 125 35.13 4.30 13.74
C SER A 125 34.13 5.45 13.96
N GLU A 126 34.17 6.50 13.14
CA GLU A 126 33.22 7.62 13.20
C GLU A 126 31.83 7.21 12.71
N ASN A 127 31.76 6.29 11.75
CA ASN A 127 30.51 5.79 11.19
C ASN A 127 29.87 4.64 12.00
N TYR A 128 30.68 3.76 12.59
CA TYR A 128 30.18 2.55 13.26
C TYR A 128 30.51 2.48 14.77
N GLY A 129 31.62 3.07 15.22
CA GLY A 129 32.09 2.98 16.61
C GLY A 129 31.53 4.02 17.59
N ALA A 130 30.81 5.03 17.10
CA ALA A 130 30.22 6.07 17.95
C ALA A 130 28.75 5.75 18.26
N ALA A 131 28.49 5.17 19.44
CA ALA A 131 27.13 4.98 19.94
C ALA A 131 26.35 6.31 19.92
N GLY A 132 25.43 6.46 18.97
CA GLY A 132 24.50 7.59 18.87
C GLY A 132 24.95 8.80 18.04
N ALA A 133 25.80 8.65 17.02
CA ALA A 133 26.13 9.77 16.14
C ALA A 133 24.96 10.09 15.17
N ALA A 134 24.32 11.24 15.39
CA ALA A 134 23.45 11.90 14.43
C ALA A 134 24.31 12.60 13.34
N GLY A 135 24.80 11.83 12.38
CA GLY A 135 25.57 12.30 11.23
C GLY A 135 25.02 11.71 9.94
N SER A 136 25.04 12.48 8.85
CA SER A 136 24.60 12.05 7.52
C SER A 136 25.33 10.79 7.08
N TRP A 137 24.58 9.72 6.85
CA TRP A 137 25.11 8.48 6.28
C TRP A 137 25.64 8.76 4.87
N GLU A 138 26.96 8.68 4.66
CA GLU A 138 27.56 8.56 3.33
C GLU A 138 27.85 7.07 3.09
N SER A 139 27.47 6.55 1.93
CA SER A 139 27.65 5.12 1.61
C SER A 139 29.14 4.72 1.62
N PHE A 140 29.47 3.47 2.00
CA PHE A 140 30.85 2.97 2.00
C PHE A 140 31.60 3.16 0.67
N ALA A 141 30.86 3.15 -0.44
CA ALA A 141 31.40 3.34 -1.78
C ALA A 141 31.84 4.79 -2.02
N ASP A 142 31.11 5.77 -1.47
CA ASP A 142 31.39 7.19 -1.66
C ASP A 142 32.51 7.72 -0.75
N GLN A 143 32.86 6.97 0.31
CA GLN A 143 33.95 7.31 1.24
C GLN A 143 35.35 6.89 0.73
N GLY A 144 35.43 6.14 -0.37
CA GLY A 144 36.70 5.77 -1.01
C GLY A 144 37.58 4.80 -0.20
N LEU A 145 36.98 4.02 0.71
CA LEU A 145 37.68 3.04 1.55
C LEU A 145 38.21 1.86 0.72
N ALA A 146 39.45 1.44 1.00
CA ALA A 146 40.07 0.33 0.29
C ALA A 146 39.30 -0.99 0.52
N GLY A 147 38.95 -1.69 -0.56
CA GLY A 147 38.18 -2.95 -0.52
C GLY A 147 36.70 -2.82 -0.86
N PHE A 148 36.16 -1.59 -0.90
CA PHE A 148 34.82 -1.30 -1.42
C PHE A 148 34.90 -0.76 -2.86
N PRO A 149 33.90 -1.05 -3.72
CA PRO A 149 33.82 -0.44 -5.05
C PRO A 149 33.81 1.09 -4.92
N GLN A 150 34.56 1.81 -5.76
CA GLN A 150 34.47 3.27 -5.80
C GLN A 150 33.06 3.68 -6.21
N GLY A 151 32.39 4.43 -5.35
CA GLY A 151 31.14 5.10 -5.66
C GLY A 151 31.33 6.06 -6.83
N ASP A 152 30.32 6.20 -7.66
CA ASP A 152 30.31 7.17 -8.76
C ASP A 152 30.01 8.59 -8.27
N GLY A 153 29.93 8.80 -6.94
CA GLY A 153 29.64 10.07 -6.30
C GLY A 153 28.16 10.46 -6.35
N SER A 154 27.26 9.51 -6.65
CA SER A 154 25.82 9.75 -6.67
C SER A 154 25.06 9.20 -5.45
N GLY A 155 25.76 8.60 -4.47
CA GLY A 155 25.14 8.02 -3.28
C GLY A 155 24.85 6.52 -3.42
N ASN A 156 25.67 5.75 -4.14
CA ASN A 156 25.38 4.36 -4.50
C ASN A 156 26.38 3.34 -3.93
N GLY A 157 26.11 2.82 -2.73
CA GLY A 157 26.83 1.73 -2.07
C GLY A 157 25.94 0.57 -1.59
N TRP A 158 26.51 -0.37 -0.84
CA TRP A 158 25.74 -1.38 -0.10
C TRP A 158 25.26 -0.75 1.21
N GLU A 159 23.96 -0.83 1.49
CA GLU A 159 23.36 -0.31 2.72
C GLU A 159 22.59 -1.41 3.44
N GLU A 160 22.92 -1.64 4.71
CA GLU A 160 22.03 -2.37 5.62
C GLU A 160 20.76 -1.52 5.82
N GLY A 161 19.61 -2.18 5.92
CA GLY A 161 18.31 -1.51 5.94
C GLY A 161 18.23 -0.35 6.92
N ALA A 162 17.64 0.78 6.49
CA ALA A 162 17.46 1.96 7.34
C ALA A 162 16.38 1.69 8.40
N ASN A 163 16.74 0.97 9.46
CA ASN A 163 15.90 0.51 10.58
C ASN A 163 15.03 -0.72 10.30
N PRO A 164 15.61 -1.93 10.15
CA PRO A 164 14.81 -3.13 10.21
C PRO A 164 14.09 -3.20 11.57
N GLY A 165 12.83 -3.64 11.57
CA GLY A 165 12.14 -3.97 12.81
C GLY A 165 12.88 -5.09 13.56
N ASN A 166 12.62 -5.28 14.86
CA ASN A 166 13.30 -6.30 15.69
C ASN A 166 13.22 -7.75 15.13
N ASN A 167 12.35 -8.00 14.15
CA ASN A 167 12.03 -9.31 13.57
C ASN A 167 12.29 -9.36 12.05
N GLU A 168 12.99 -8.36 11.51
CA GLU A 168 13.25 -8.17 10.09
C GLU A 168 14.76 -8.06 9.86
N LEU A 169 15.23 -8.59 8.74
CA LEU A 169 16.57 -8.37 8.22
C LEU A 169 16.43 -7.85 6.78
N GLU A 170 17.00 -6.69 6.50
CA GLU A 170 16.84 -6.01 5.20
C GLU A 170 18.19 -5.46 4.71
N GLU A 171 18.48 -5.64 3.41
CA GLU A 171 19.64 -5.05 2.74
C GLU A 171 19.24 -4.39 1.41
N TYR A 172 19.83 -3.23 1.16
CA TYR A 172 19.64 -2.40 -0.02
C TYR A 172 20.91 -2.36 -0.89
N TYR A 173 20.70 -2.40 -2.22
CA TYR A 173 21.75 -2.31 -3.22
C TYR A 173 21.50 -1.08 -4.08
N LEU A 174 22.39 -0.09 -4.01
CA LEU A 174 22.00 1.25 -4.45
C LEU A 174 22.11 1.55 -5.95
N THR A 175 22.81 0.76 -6.79
CA THR A 175 22.49 0.55 -8.23
C THR A 175 23.62 -0.17 -8.99
N GLY A 176 23.24 -1.04 -9.93
CA GLY A 176 24.15 -1.78 -10.84
C GLY A 176 24.29 -3.27 -10.52
N GLU A 177 23.23 -4.04 -10.81
CA GLU A 177 23.23 -5.50 -11.04
C GLU A 177 24.07 -6.38 -10.06
N SER A 178 23.53 -6.72 -8.89
CA SER A 178 23.85 -8.02 -8.28
C SER A 178 23.10 -9.09 -9.06
N THR A 179 23.66 -9.50 -10.19
CA THR A 179 23.08 -10.57 -11.00
C THR A 179 23.32 -11.90 -10.31
N VAL A 180 22.26 -12.51 -9.76
CA VAL A 180 22.33 -13.92 -9.38
C VAL A 180 22.32 -14.72 -10.66
N THR A 181 23.51 -15.12 -11.10
CA THR A 181 23.67 -15.92 -12.33
C THR A 181 22.86 -17.21 -12.23
N ALA A 182 22.38 -17.68 -13.39
CA ALA A 182 21.57 -18.89 -13.47
C ALA A 182 22.26 -20.08 -12.78
N GLY A 183 21.60 -20.69 -11.80
CA GLY A 183 22.13 -21.82 -11.03
C GLY A 183 23.17 -21.47 -9.98
N ALA A 184 23.51 -20.19 -9.77
CA ALA A 184 24.44 -19.77 -8.73
C ALA A 184 23.79 -19.71 -7.34
N SER A 185 24.63 -19.71 -6.30
CA SER A 185 24.22 -19.49 -4.92
C SER A 185 25.10 -18.45 -4.25
N ILE A 186 24.50 -17.60 -3.43
CA ILE A 186 25.17 -16.51 -2.70
C ILE A 186 24.88 -16.73 -1.21
N SER A 187 25.92 -16.88 -0.39
CA SER A 187 25.76 -16.96 1.08
C SER A 187 25.54 -15.55 1.64
N LEU A 188 24.53 -15.42 2.51
CA LEU A 188 24.18 -14.19 3.22
C LEU A 188 24.70 -14.20 4.67
N GLY A 189 25.49 -15.21 5.06
CA GLY A 189 26.00 -15.35 6.43
C GLY A 189 25.00 -15.98 7.41
N VAL A 190 25.28 -15.83 8.71
CA VAL A 190 24.50 -16.44 9.80
C VAL A 190 23.43 -15.47 10.29
N ALA A 191 22.21 -15.60 9.74
CA ALA A 191 21.07 -14.75 10.09
C ALA A 191 20.24 -15.28 11.28
N TYR A 192 20.59 -16.46 11.82
CA TYR A 192 19.88 -17.08 12.95
C TYR A 192 20.84 -17.55 14.04
N LEU A 193 20.46 -17.33 15.30
CA LEU A 193 21.16 -17.91 16.44
C LEU A 193 20.78 -19.39 16.55
N GLY A 194 21.72 -20.29 16.23
CA GLY A 194 21.48 -21.74 16.15
C GLY A 194 20.72 -22.32 17.34
N GLY A 195 19.63 -23.04 17.06
CA GLY A 195 18.75 -23.70 18.03
C GLY A 195 17.63 -24.43 17.29
N ALA A 196 17.05 -25.47 17.87
CA ALA A 196 16.05 -26.32 17.22
C ALA A 196 14.83 -25.49 16.75
N LEU A 197 14.85 -25.10 15.47
CA LEU A 197 13.83 -24.28 14.84
C LEU A 197 12.47 -24.95 14.94
N GLY A 198 11.48 -24.21 15.45
CA GLY A 198 10.09 -24.47 15.15
C GLY A 198 9.86 -24.40 13.64
N ASP A 199 8.77 -25.00 13.17
CA ASP A 199 8.28 -24.78 11.82
C ASP A 199 7.76 -23.33 11.71
N GLU A 200 8.67 -22.36 11.57
CA GLU A 200 8.33 -20.95 11.45
C GLU A 200 7.97 -20.59 10.00
N ASP A 201 7.07 -19.62 9.84
CA ASP A 201 6.75 -19.04 8.54
C ASP A 201 7.69 -17.85 8.30
N LEU A 202 8.71 -18.06 7.46
CA LEU A 202 9.56 -16.98 6.97
C LEU A 202 8.99 -16.37 5.70
N THR A 203 8.98 -15.04 5.65
CA THR A 203 8.62 -14.31 4.44
C THR A 203 9.88 -13.75 3.80
N PHE A 204 10.21 -14.23 2.61
CA PHE A 204 11.32 -13.73 1.81
C PHE A 204 10.79 -12.88 0.66
N ARG A 205 11.14 -11.59 0.67
CA ARG A 205 10.78 -10.63 -0.37
C ARG A 205 12.04 -10.10 -1.02
N TYR A 206 11.97 -9.84 -2.31
CA TYR A 206 13.10 -9.27 -3.05
C TYR A 206 12.63 -8.38 -4.19
N ARG A 207 13.44 -7.40 -4.58
CA ARG A 207 13.15 -6.53 -5.73
C ARG A 207 14.05 -6.88 -6.89
N SER A 208 13.45 -7.02 -8.07
CA SER A 208 14.15 -7.27 -9.32
C SER A 208 13.52 -6.47 -10.45
N GLY A 209 14.33 -5.65 -11.14
CA GLY A 209 13.84 -4.71 -12.16
C GLY A 209 12.88 -3.65 -11.60
N GLY A 210 13.00 -3.30 -10.33
CA GLY A 210 12.10 -2.35 -9.63
C GLY A 210 10.80 -2.95 -9.09
N GLU A 211 10.47 -4.19 -9.46
CA GLU A 211 9.28 -4.89 -8.98
C GLU A 211 9.57 -5.72 -7.72
N LEU A 212 8.68 -5.66 -6.74
CA LEU A 212 8.72 -6.51 -5.54
C LEU A 212 8.19 -7.91 -5.88
N LYS A 213 8.95 -8.94 -5.52
CA LYS A 213 8.69 -10.35 -5.77
C LYS A 213 8.79 -11.14 -4.47
N LEU A 214 8.05 -12.25 -4.41
CA LEU A 214 8.11 -13.22 -3.32
C LEU A 214 8.95 -14.42 -3.76
N GLY A 215 9.97 -14.73 -2.98
CA GLY A 215 10.76 -15.95 -3.18
C GLY A 215 10.23 -17.12 -2.36
N SER A 216 10.80 -18.30 -2.56
CA SER A 216 10.45 -19.48 -1.78
C SER A 216 11.46 -19.68 -0.65
N VAL A 217 11.01 -20.07 0.54
CA VAL A 217 11.92 -20.40 1.66
C VAL A 217 12.01 -21.91 1.82
N THR A 218 13.23 -22.43 1.87
CA THR A 218 13.52 -23.85 2.03
C THR A 218 14.46 -24.06 3.21
N TYR A 219 14.03 -24.85 4.17
CA TYR A 219 14.89 -25.25 5.28
C TYR A 219 15.72 -26.47 4.92
N VAL A 220 17.01 -26.43 5.25
CA VAL A 220 17.94 -27.56 5.09
C VAL A 220 18.52 -27.92 6.46
N ASN A 221 18.75 -29.21 6.72
CA ASN A 221 19.54 -29.64 7.86
C ASN A 221 20.95 -29.93 7.35
N SER A 222 21.95 -29.11 7.66
CA SER A 222 23.32 -29.58 7.43
C SER A 222 23.67 -30.60 8.50
N ALA A 223 23.98 -31.81 8.05
CA ALA A 223 24.75 -32.73 8.88
C ALA A 223 26.22 -32.29 8.76
N VAL A 224 26.83 -31.90 9.88
CA VAL A 224 28.26 -31.58 9.98
C VAL A 224 29.10 -32.72 9.40
N GLY A 225 30.00 -32.40 8.48
CA GLY A 225 31.01 -33.32 7.97
C GLY A 225 32.05 -32.65 7.07
N ILE A 226 33.13 -32.17 7.68
CA ILE A 226 34.38 -31.84 6.97
C ILE A 226 34.98 -33.12 6.39
N SER A 227 35.31 -33.13 5.09
CA SER A 227 36.52 -33.78 4.59
C SER A 227 37.01 -33.15 3.27
N VAL A 228 38.24 -32.66 3.27
CA VAL A 228 39.09 -32.34 2.10
C VAL A 228 40.46 -33.01 2.40
N PRO A 229 41.25 -33.57 1.46
CA PRO A 229 40.97 -34.46 0.32
C PRO A 229 41.92 -35.71 0.29
N GLU A 230 41.84 -36.48 -0.83
CA GLU A 230 42.75 -37.52 -1.42
C GLU A 230 42.71 -38.98 -0.88
N PRO A 231 43.10 -40.04 -1.64
CA PRO A 231 43.51 -40.19 -3.07
C PRO A 231 42.91 -41.45 -3.80
N GLN A 232 43.32 -41.68 -5.07
CA GLN A 232 43.35 -42.98 -5.79
C GLN A 232 42.10 -43.48 -6.56
N ALA A 233 41.72 -42.78 -7.62
CA ALA A 233 41.33 -43.40 -8.89
C ALA A 233 41.64 -42.44 -10.04
N MET A 234 42.93 -42.20 -10.30
CA MET A 234 43.56 -42.54 -11.58
C MET A 234 42.59 -42.88 -12.73
N LEU A 235 42.57 -41.94 -13.69
CA LEU A 235 43.08 -42.18 -15.03
C LEU A 235 42.26 -43.13 -15.93
N LEU A 236 41.48 -42.53 -16.84
CA LEU A 236 41.25 -42.90 -18.26
C LEU A 236 39.80 -42.60 -18.65
N GLY A 237 39.59 -41.64 -19.55
CA GLY A 237 38.26 -41.44 -20.12
C GLY A 237 37.98 -40.10 -20.80
N LEU A 238 38.96 -39.21 -20.97
CA LEU A 238 38.93 -38.32 -22.13
C LEU A 238 38.90 -39.24 -23.37
N LEU A 239 37.96 -39.02 -24.30
CA LEU A 239 37.70 -39.75 -25.57
C LEU A 239 36.64 -40.87 -25.52
N ALA A 240 35.34 -40.54 -25.53
CA ALA A 240 34.32 -41.49 -26.02
C ALA A 240 32.95 -40.90 -26.46
N SER A 241 32.81 -39.59 -26.67
CA SER A 241 31.51 -39.03 -27.14
C SER A 241 31.44 -38.72 -28.63
N ILE A 242 32.51 -39.00 -29.38
CA ILE A 242 32.52 -38.96 -30.86
C ILE A 242 33.01 -40.32 -31.36
N ALA A 243 32.14 -41.32 -31.27
CA ALA A 243 32.11 -42.54 -32.09
C ALA A 243 31.10 -43.50 -31.45
N VAL A 244 29.90 -43.62 -32.02
CA VAL A 244 29.24 -44.89 -32.38
C VAL A 244 28.00 -44.48 -33.18
N VAL A 245 28.27 -44.02 -34.40
CA VAL A 245 27.48 -44.39 -35.57
C VAL A 245 28.19 -45.62 -36.12
N ILE A 246 27.42 -46.71 -36.26
CA ILE A 246 27.73 -48.01 -36.88
C ILE A 246 28.10 -49.13 -35.89
N ASP A 247 27.37 -50.23 -36.10
CA ASP A 247 27.59 -51.59 -35.63
C ASP A 247 27.31 -51.92 -34.17
N GLN A 248 26.08 -52.38 -33.92
CA GLN A 248 25.87 -53.83 -33.91
C GLN A 248 24.37 -54.15 -33.93
N SER A 249 23.86 -54.27 -35.15
CA SER A 249 23.03 -55.41 -35.49
C SER A 249 23.85 -56.69 -35.27
N LEU A 250 23.44 -57.55 -34.34
CA LEU A 250 23.33 -59.02 -34.50
C LEU A 250 23.22 -59.72 -33.12
N ALA A 251 22.11 -60.46 -32.98
CA ALA A 251 21.94 -61.65 -32.14
C ALA A 251 22.04 -61.47 -30.61
N CYS A 252 20.97 -61.72 -29.84
CA CYS A 252 20.28 -63.02 -29.80
C CYS A 252 18.77 -62.80 -29.52
N ARG A 253 17.80 -63.11 -30.40
CA ARG A 253 17.24 -64.46 -30.76
C ARG A 253 16.88 -65.26 -29.50
N ARG A 254 15.62 -65.65 -29.20
CA ARG A 254 14.49 -66.25 -29.95
C ARG A 254 13.24 -66.14 -29.03
N ARG A 255 11.95 -66.15 -29.39
CA ARG A 255 11.11 -66.53 -30.56
C ARG A 255 9.68 -66.18 -30.10
N ARG A 256 8.82 -65.46 -30.83
CA ARG A 256 7.80 -65.98 -31.76
C ARG A 256 6.91 -64.77 -32.12
N GLN A 257 6.86 -64.29 -33.37
CA GLN A 257 6.12 -64.81 -34.53
C GLN A 257 4.79 -64.05 -34.73
N VAL A 258 4.68 -63.44 -35.92
CA VAL A 258 3.46 -63.00 -36.64
C VAL A 258 2.88 -61.63 -36.23
N ARG A 259 3.29 -60.54 -36.91
CA ARG A 259 2.71 -59.97 -38.16
C ARG A 259 1.30 -59.38 -37.99
N GLY A 260 1.25 -58.04 -38.04
CA GLY A 260 0.60 -57.35 -39.15
C GLY A 260 -0.92 -57.35 -39.14
N ALA A 261 -1.45 -56.33 -38.46
CA ALA A 261 -2.49 -55.43 -38.97
C ALA A 261 -3.02 -55.78 -40.36
N PHE A 262 -4.26 -56.23 -40.35
CA PHE A 262 -5.32 -55.85 -41.27
C PHE A 262 -4.90 -54.81 -42.32
N HIS A 263 -4.72 -55.35 -43.51
CA HIS A 263 -4.91 -54.71 -44.80
C HIS A 263 -5.62 -53.36 -44.75
N ARG A 264 -4.96 -52.34 -45.32
CA ARG A 264 -5.64 -51.30 -46.07
C ARG A 264 -6.59 -51.99 -47.05
N ALA A 265 -7.88 -51.72 -46.91
CA ALA A 265 -8.89 -52.09 -47.88
C ALA A 265 -8.56 -51.46 -49.24
N LEU A 266 -8.56 -52.27 -50.31
CA LEU A 266 -9.09 -51.97 -51.66
C LEU A 266 -8.63 -53.05 -52.68
N ALA A 267 -9.55 -53.98 -53.02
CA ALA A 267 -9.81 -54.59 -54.35
C ALA A 267 -10.19 -56.09 -54.29
N VAL A 268 -11.40 -56.40 -54.80
CA VAL A 268 -11.95 -57.71 -55.26
C VAL A 268 -12.53 -58.70 -54.24
N ILE A 269 -13.88 -58.83 -54.19
CA ILE A 269 -14.71 -60.07 -54.12
C ILE A 269 -16.14 -59.66 -54.59
N GLU A 270 -16.83 -60.14 -55.64
CA GLU A 270 -16.72 -61.24 -56.61
C GLU A 270 -17.55 -60.88 -57.88
N LYS A 271 -17.06 -61.26 -59.07
CA LYS A 271 -17.78 -61.32 -60.37
C LYS A 271 -18.24 -60.01 -61.04
N ASN A 272 -17.55 -59.74 -62.16
CA ASN A 272 -17.78 -58.80 -63.26
C ASN A 272 -18.98 -57.82 -63.24
N GLU A 273 -18.57 -56.56 -63.47
CA GLU A 273 -19.23 -55.46 -64.18
C GLU A 273 -20.38 -54.67 -63.51
N SER A 274 -20.09 -53.37 -63.35
CA SER A 274 -20.96 -52.18 -63.39
C SER A 274 -22.36 -52.25 -62.77
N LEU A 275 -22.56 -51.56 -61.63
CA LEU A 275 -23.40 -50.34 -61.52
C LEU A 275 -23.66 -49.95 -60.05
N ASP A 276 -23.42 -48.66 -59.80
CA ASP A 276 -24.17 -47.70 -58.96
C ASP A 276 -24.26 -47.79 -57.41
N ARG A 277 -23.87 -46.65 -56.81
CA ARG A 277 -24.36 -45.97 -55.57
C ARG A 277 -24.24 -46.63 -54.19
N SER A 278 -23.42 -46.01 -53.32
CA SER A 278 -23.90 -45.01 -52.33
C SER A 278 -22.74 -44.35 -51.56
N LEU A 279 -22.98 -43.13 -51.10
CA LEU A 279 -22.02 -42.08 -50.69
C LEU A 279 -21.56 -42.21 -49.22
N SER A 280 -20.29 -41.90 -48.96
CA SER A 280 -19.81 -41.38 -47.66
C SER A 280 -18.52 -40.55 -47.90
N PRO A 281 -18.54 -39.21 -47.74
CA PRO A 281 -17.36 -38.40 -47.98
C PRO A 281 -16.39 -38.54 -46.79
N ARG A 282 -15.13 -38.90 -47.08
CA ARG A 282 -14.04 -38.73 -46.13
C ARG A 282 -13.92 -37.24 -45.79
N GLN A 283 -14.16 -36.88 -44.52
CA GLN A 283 -13.80 -35.57 -43.99
C GLN A 283 -12.29 -35.36 -44.21
N GLY A 284 -11.96 -34.51 -45.19
CA GLY A 284 -10.61 -34.01 -45.36
C GLY A 284 -10.23 -33.24 -44.10
N ARG A 285 -9.20 -33.70 -43.40
CA ARG A 285 -8.52 -32.89 -42.39
C ARG A 285 -7.89 -31.72 -43.14
N GLY A 286 -8.49 -30.53 -43.04
CA GLY A 286 -7.90 -29.30 -43.56
C GLY A 286 -6.52 -29.12 -42.93
N ALA A 287 -5.47 -29.09 -43.76
CA ALA A 287 -4.15 -28.71 -43.31
C ALA A 287 -4.17 -27.19 -43.08
N PHE A 288 -4.01 -26.78 -41.83
CA PHE A 288 -3.95 -25.37 -41.43
C PHE A 288 -2.69 -24.74 -42.01
N THR A 289 -2.84 -23.66 -42.78
CA THR A 289 -1.72 -22.98 -43.41
C THR A 289 -1.04 -22.04 -42.41
N LEU A 290 0.27 -21.82 -42.59
CA LEU A 290 1.03 -20.87 -41.76
C LEU A 290 0.44 -19.45 -41.82
N VAL A 291 -0.18 -19.09 -42.95
CA VAL A 291 -0.88 -17.81 -43.14
C VAL A 291 -2.12 -17.70 -42.26
N GLU A 292 -2.94 -18.76 -42.18
CA GLU A 292 -4.13 -18.78 -41.31
C GLU A 292 -3.74 -18.64 -39.83
N LEU A 293 -2.65 -19.28 -39.40
CA LEU A 293 -2.14 -19.10 -38.04
C LEU A 293 -1.70 -17.66 -37.78
N LEU A 294 -0.97 -17.07 -38.73
CA LEU A 294 -0.43 -15.72 -38.62
C LEU A 294 -1.53 -14.65 -38.55
N VAL A 295 -2.60 -14.81 -39.33
CA VAL A 295 -3.76 -13.90 -39.29
C VAL A 295 -4.48 -14.01 -37.94
N VAL A 296 -4.65 -15.22 -37.40
CA VAL A 296 -5.34 -15.42 -36.11
C VAL A 296 -4.56 -14.76 -34.97
N ILE A 297 -3.24 -14.96 -34.88
CA ILE A 297 -2.43 -14.31 -33.85
C ILE A 297 -2.43 -12.78 -34.02
N ALA A 298 -2.46 -12.27 -35.26
CA ALA A 298 -2.54 -10.84 -35.52
C ALA A 298 -3.87 -10.25 -35.05
N ILE A 299 -5.00 -10.93 -35.31
CA ILE A 299 -6.32 -10.50 -34.83
C ILE A 299 -6.39 -10.53 -33.30
N ILE A 300 -5.90 -11.61 -32.67
CA ILE A 300 -5.87 -11.72 -31.19
C ILE A 300 -4.99 -10.61 -30.60
N GLY A 301 -3.81 -10.34 -31.18
CA GLY A 301 -2.93 -9.26 -30.74
C GLY A 301 -3.60 -7.88 -30.81
N ILE A 302 -4.33 -7.60 -31.91
CA ILE A 302 -5.10 -6.36 -32.05
C ILE A 302 -6.24 -6.29 -31.00
N LEU A 303 -6.97 -7.39 -30.79
CA LEU A 303 -8.04 -7.43 -29.81
C LEU A 303 -7.50 -7.19 -28.39
N VAL A 304 -6.41 -7.86 -27.99
CA VAL A 304 -5.79 -7.66 -26.65
C VAL A 304 -5.26 -6.24 -26.49
N ALA A 305 -4.61 -5.67 -27.51
CA ALA A 305 -4.11 -4.30 -27.48
C ALA A 305 -5.23 -3.26 -27.31
N LEU A 306 -6.42 -3.51 -27.86
CA LEU A 306 -7.59 -2.64 -27.68
C LEU A 306 -8.32 -2.89 -26.35
N LEU A 307 -8.26 -4.11 -25.81
CA LEU A 307 -8.95 -4.49 -24.58
C LEU A 307 -8.23 -4.02 -23.31
N LEU A 308 -6.89 -4.05 -23.27
CA LEU A 308 -6.14 -3.69 -22.05
C LEU A 308 -6.40 -2.25 -21.57
N PRO A 309 -6.34 -1.20 -22.42
CA PRO A 309 -6.69 0.16 -22.00
C PRO A 309 -8.15 0.27 -21.56
N ALA A 310 -9.05 -0.47 -22.22
CA ALA A 310 -10.48 -0.47 -21.89
C ALA A 310 -10.76 -1.09 -20.52
N VAL A 311 -10.08 -2.18 -20.14
CA VAL A 311 -10.23 -2.80 -18.81
C VAL A 311 -9.77 -1.84 -17.70
N GLN A 312 -8.66 -1.13 -17.89
CA GLN A 312 -8.16 -0.18 -16.90
C GLN A 312 -9.10 1.04 -16.75
N ALA A 313 -9.60 1.57 -17.88
CA ALA A 313 -10.60 2.64 -17.86
C ALA A 313 -11.90 2.20 -17.15
N ALA A 314 -12.34 0.96 -17.38
CA ALA A 314 -13.52 0.41 -16.70
C ALA A 314 -13.31 0.25 -15.18
N ARG A 315 -12.12 -0.21 -14.75
CA ARG A 315 -11.77 -0.32 -13.32
C ARG A 315 -11.76 1.04 -12.64
N GLU A 316 -11.18 2.05 -13.30
CA GLU A 316 -11.14 3.40 -12.75
C GLU A 316 -12.54 4.04 -12.69
N ALA A 317 -13.37 3.83 -13.71
CA ALA A 317 -14.77 4.25 -13.67
C ALA A 317 -15.54 3.61 -12.51
N ALA A 318 -15.27 2.33 -12.19
CA ALA A 318 -15.86 1.66 -11.04
C ALA A 318 -15.40 2.27 -9.70
N ARG A 319 -14.09 2.53 -9.53
CA ARG A 319 -13.55 3.20 -8.33
C ARG A 319 -14.12 4.61 -8.15
N ARG A 320 -14.19 5.40 -9.22
CA ARG A 320 -14.83 6.72 -9.22
C ARG A 320 -16.32 6.65 -8.86
N SER A 321 -17.03 5.61 -9.32
CA SER A 321 -18.42 5.39 -8.93
C SER A 321 -18.56 5.06 -7.44
N GLN A 322 -17.60 4.34 -6.86
CA GLN A 322 -17.55 4.09 -5.42
C GLN A 322 -17.29 5.39 -4.63
N CYS A 323 -16.35 6.24 -5.06
CA CYS A 323 -16.13 7.55 -4.46
C CYS A 323 -17.38 8.45 -4.52
N GLN A 324 -18.10 8.41 -5.64
CA GLN A 324 -19.37 9.13 -5.78
C GLN A 324 -20.42 8.63 -4.78
N ASN A 325 -20.48 7.32 -4.54
CA ASN A 325 -21.36 6.72 -3.54
C ASN A 325 -20.94 7.08 -2.11
N ASN A 326 -19.65 7.08 -1.79
CA ASN A 326 -19.12 7.50 -0.49
C ASN A 326 -19.55 8.95 -0.18
N LEU A 327 -19.31 9.87 -1.12
CA LEU A 327 -19.75 11.28 -1.02
C LEU A 327 -21.27 11.39 -0.90
N LYS A 328 -22.03 10.57 -1.62
CA LYS A 328 -23.49 10.55 -1.51
C LYS A 328 -23.93 10.11 -0.12
N GLN A 329 -23.31 9.09 0.46
CA GLN A 329 -23.60 8.62 1.82
C GLN A 329 -23.27 9.69 2.86
N MET A 330 -22.10 10.33 2.76
CA MET A 330 -21.72 11.44 3.64
C MET A 330 -22.69 12.63 3.54
N GLY A 331 -23.11 13.00 2.33
CA GLY A 331 -24.11 14.05 2.12
C GLY A 331 -25.47 13.71 2.72
N LEU A 332 -25.94 12.47 2.53
CA LEU A 332 -27.19 12.01 3.16
C LEU A 332 -27.09 11.96 4.68
N ALA A 333 -25.96 11.55 5.22
CA ALA A 333 -25.71 11.54 6.67
C ALA A 333 -25.73 12.97 7.24
N ALA A 334 -25.12 13.93 6.56
CA ALA A 334 -25.16 15.35 6.93
C ALA A 334 -26.58 15.93 6.87
N LEU A 335 -27.38 15.56 5.87
CA LEU A 335 -28.79 15.97 5.75
C LEU A 335 -29.66 15.38 6.87
N ASN A 336 -29.43 14.12 7.24
CA ASN A 336 -30.14 13.49 8.36
C ASN A 336 -29.77 14.15 9.68
N LEU A 337 -28.49 14.49 9.87
CA LEU A 337 -28.01 15.26 11.01
C LEU A 337 -28.68 16.64 11.06
N GLU A 338 -28.71 17.38 9.94
CA GLU A 338 -29.36 18.68 9.88
C GLU A 338 -30.85 18.58 10.20
N SER A 339 -31.54 17.56 9.69
CA SER A 339 -32.95 17.34 9.99
C SER A 339 -33.20 17.14 11.49
N ALA A 340 -32.31 16.42 12.18
CA ALA A 340 -32.39 16.12 13.61
C ALA A 340 -31.93 17.27 14.52
N HIS A 341 -30.86 17.97 14.15
CA HIS A 341 -30.17 18.96 15.00
C HIS A 341 -30.33 20.42 14.53
N ARG A 342 -30.94 20.64 13.35
CA ARG A 342 -31.21 21.94 12.73
C ARG A 342 -29.98 22.73 12.28
N HIS A 343 -28.82 22.06 12.18
CA HIS A 343 -27.59 22.62 11.63
C HIS A 343 -26.79 21.52 10.91
N PHE A 344 -25.98 21.92 9.93
CA PHE A 344 -24.99 21.05 9.30
C PHE A 344 -23.89 20.62 10.29
N PRO A 345 -23.16 19.53 10.01
CA PRO A 345 -22.02 19.11 10.83
C PRO A 345 -21.04 20.26 11.07
N THR A 346 -20.51 20.33 12.30
CA THR A 346 -19.57 21.36 12.70
C THR A 346 -18.14 20.95 12.33
N GLY A 347 -17.22 21.92 12.31
CA GLY A 347 -15.80 21.65 12.21
C GLY A 347 -15.17 21.10 13.49
N GLY A 348 -15.92 20.98 14.59
CA GLY A 348 -15.37 20.66 15.90
C GLY A 348 -14.59 21.84 16.49
N TRP A 349 -13.65 21.53 17.39
CA TRP A 349 -12.91 22.55 18.14
C TRP A 349 -11.58 22.94 17.52
N GLY A 350 -10.76 21.99 17.10
CA GLY A 350 -9.44 22.26 16.55
C GLY A 350 -8.59 21.00 16.46
N TRP A 351 -7.39 21.12 15.91
CA TRP A 351 -6.55 19.96 15.57
C TRP A 351 -5.97 19.19 16.76
N HIS A 352 -6.06 19.70 18.00
CA HIS A 352 -5.75 18.89 19.20
C HIS A 352 -6.93 18.05 19.70
N TYR A 353 -8.11 18.12 19.08
CA TYR A 353 -9.31 17.49 19.62
C TYR A 353 -9.85 16.42 18.68
N ALA A 354 -10.31 15.33 19.26
CA ALA A 354 -11.08 14.28 18.58
C ALA A 354 -12.52 14.28 19.11
N GLY A 355 -13.41 13.48 18.52
CA GLY A 355 -14.78 13.32 18.98
C GLY A 355 -14.90 12.92 20.46
N ASP A 356 -16.01 13.28 21.07
CA ASP A 356 -16.37 12.78 22.39
C ASP A 356 -17.85 12.37 22.43
N PRO A 357 -18.18 11.11 22.72
CA PRO A 357 -19.55 10.61 22.67
C PRO A 357 -20.48 11.28 23.68
N ASP A 358 -19.96 11.73 24.81
CA ASP A 358 -20.77 12.30 25.89
C ASP A 358 -21.06 13.79 25.65
N ARG A 359 -20.40 14.43 24.67
CA ARG A 359 -20.56 15.86 24.35
C ARG A 359 -21.58 16.17 23.25
N GLY A 360 -22.30 15.16 22.75
CA GLY A 360 -23.43 15.35 21.85
C GLY A 360 -23.05 15.89 20.47
N TYR A 361 -23.68 17.00 20.05
CA TYR A 361 -23.54 17.63 18.73
C TYR A 361 -23.43 19.15 18.88
N GLY A 362 -23.10 19.84 17.79
CA GLY A 362 -23.06 21.30 17.75
C GLY A 362 -21.73 21.86 18.22
N ASP A 363 -21.74 23.09 18.73
CA ASP A 363 -20.52 23.80 19.12
C ASP A 363 -19.77 23.18 20.32
N GLN A 364 -20.46 22.36 21.12
CA GLN A 364 -19.87 21.67 22.26
C GLN A 364 -19.15 20.37 21.89
N GLN A 365 -19.34 19.86 20.68
CA GLN A 365 -18.71 18.63 20.23
C GLN A 365 -17.26 18.90 19.78
N PRO A 366 -16.23 18.33 20.45
CA PRO A 366 -14.84 18.53 20.07
C PRO A 366 -14.46 17.95 18.71
N GLY A 367 -15.07 16.81 18.32
CA GLY A 367 -14.84 16.18 17.03
C GLY A 367 -15.49 16.93 15.87
N GLY A 368 -14.88 16.82 14.69
CA GLY A 368 -15.35 17.49 13.49
C GLY A 368 -16.51 16.79 12.78
N TRP A 369 -16.66 17.13 11.51
CA TRP A 369 -17.79 16.72 10.70
C TRP A 369 -17.84 15.20 10.48
N CYS A 370 -16.68 14.55 10.30
CA CYS A 370 -16.57 13.10 10.15
C CYS A 370 -17.16 12.37 11.36
N TYR A 371 -16.79 12.79 12.57
CA TYR A 371 -17.32 12.21 13.81
C TYR A 371 -18.83 12.42 13.94
N SER A 372 -19.29 13.63 13.60
CA SER A 372 -20.70 13.99 13.70
C SER A 372 -21.60 13.14 12.81
N VAL A 373 -21.16 12.76 11.61
CA VAL A 373 -21.99 11.99 10.66
C VAL A 373 -22.11 10.50 11.00
N LEU A 374 -21.31 9.95 11.92
CA LEU A 374 -21.26 8.50 12.20
C LEU A 374 -22.61 7.88 12.60
N SER A 375 -23.41 8.54 13.44
CA SER A 375 -24.75 8.04 13.81
C SER A 375 -25.71 7.94 12.64
N TYR A 376 -25.42 8.66 11.56
CA TYR A 376 -26.25 8.73 10.37
C TYR A 376 -25.65 7.95 9.20
N SER A 377 -24.61 7.15 9.45
CA SER A 377 -23.86 6.38 8.46
C SER A 377 -23.62 4.91 8.86
N GLU A 378 -24.50 4.31 9.67
CA GLU A 378 -24.38 2.94 10.20
C GLU A 378 -23.14 2.68 11.09
N GLU A 379 -22.42 3.73 11.51
CA GLU A 379 -21.20 3.64 12.32
C GLU A 379 -21.46 4.01 13.80
N ASN A 380 -22.67 3.72 14.31
CA ASN A 380 -23.07 4.15 15.66
C ASN A 380 -22.21 3.49 16.77
N SER A 381 -21.78 2.24 16.57
CA SER A 381 -20.87 1.57 17.52
C SER A 381 -19.52 2.26 17.63
N LEU A 382 -19.03 2.82 16.52
CA LEU A 382 -17.78 3.56 16.51
C LEU A 382 -17.94 4.92 17.17
N ARG A 383 -19.07 5.59 16.95
CA ARG A 383 -19.39 6.87 17.59
C ARG A 383 -19.43 6.78 19.12
N GLU A 384 -20.08 5.75 19.65
CA GLU A 384 -20.29 5.53 21.09
C GLU A 384 -19.04 5.04 21.83
N LEU A 385 -17.95 4.76 21.11
CA LEU A 385 -16.74 4.22 21.68
C LEU A 385 -16.09 5.21 22.66
N GLY A 386 -15.91 4.76 23.91
CA GLY A 386 -15.37 5.57 25.00
C GLY A 386 -16.42 6.29 25.85
N ALA A 387 -17.71 6.12 25.56
CA ALA A 387 -18.78 6.74 26.35
C ALA A 387 -18.82 6.20 27.79
N ASP A 388 -18.92 7.11 28.76
CA ASP A 388 -19.13 6.77 30.17
C ASP A 388 -20.18 7.63 30.87
N GLY A 389 -20.78 8.58 30.14
CA GLY A 389 -21.83 9.46 30.62
C GLY A 389 -21.35 10.76 31.26
N ASP A 390 -20.04 11.02 31.38
CA ASP A 390 -19.52 12.29 31.89
C ASP A 390 -19.17 13.28 30.76
N ALA A 391 -20.13 14.14 30.41
CA ALA A 391 -19.94 15.16 29.38
C ALA A 391 -18.98 16.30 29.78
N ASN A 392 -18.67 16.46 31.07
CA ASN A 392 -17.98 17.65 31.59
C ASN A 392 -16.52 17.40 31.86
N ARG A 393 -16.15 16.18 32.23
CA ARG A 393 -14.82 15.84 32.71
C ARG A 393 -14.24 14.70 31.90
N LEU A 394 -13.07 14.94 31.32
CA LEU A 394 -12.33 13.92 30.58
C LEU A 394 -11.90 12.79 31.50
N THR A 395 -12.34 11.56 31.19
CA THR A 395 -12.00 10.37 31.96
C THR A 395 -10.97 9.49 31.24
N PRO A 396 -10.30 8.56 31.95
CA PRO A 396 -9.45 7.56 31.31
C PRO A 396 -10.19 6.66 30.32
N VAL A 397 -11.49 6.41 30.54
CA VAL A 397 -12.32 5.59 29.63
C VAL A 397 -12.52 6.31 28.30
N GLN A 398 -12.87 7.60 28.37
CA GLN A 398 -13.02 8.44 27.17
C GLN A 398 -11.70 8.57 26.41
N ARG A 399 -10.57 8.74 27.10
CA ARG A 399 -9.23 8.81 26.47
C ARG A 399 -8.87 7.54 25.72
N ALA A 400 -9.06 6.38 26.34
CA ALA A 400 -8.74 5.08 25.75
C ALA A 400 -9.70 4.73 24.60
N GLY A 401 -11.01 4.98 24.78
CA GLY A 401 -12.00 4.75 23.72
C GLY A 401 -11.81 5.66 22.52
N THR A 402 -11.42 6.92 22.75
CA THR A 402 -11.06 7.86 21.67
C THR A 402 -9.81 7.40 20.93
N LYS A 403 -8.77 6.89 21.62
CA LYS A 403 -7.62 6.26 20.96
C LYS A 403 -8.04 5.10 20.05
N GLN A 404 -8.87 4.18 20.56
CA GLN A 404 -9.35 3.05 19.77
C GLN A 404 -10.17 3.50 18.54
N ARG A 405 -10.91 4.60 18.66
CA ARG A 405 -11.67 5.18 17.55
C ARG A 405 -10.76 5.80 16.50
N LEU A 406 -9.76 6.56 16.92
CA LEU A 406 -8.71 7.13 16.06
C LEU A 406 -7.97 6.03 15.27
N GLU A 407 -7.73 4.88 15.89
CA GLU A 407 -7.06 3.70 15.28
C GLU A 407 -7.97 2.88 14.35
N SER A 408 -9.26 3.21 14.25
CA SER A 408 -10.22 2.50 13.40
C SER A 408 -10.33 3.14 12.02
N SER A 409 -10.50 2.33 10.97
CA SER A 409 -10.79 2.82 9.63
C SER A 409 -12.30 2.82 9.34
N VAL A 410 -12.77 3.80 8.57
CA VAL A 410 -14.16 3.88 8.12
C VAL A 410 -14.15 3.91 6.60
N GLU A 411 -14.70 2.87 5.97
CA GLU A 411 -14.60 2.67 4.52
C GLU A 411 -15.17 3.85 3.72
N MET A 412 -16.25 4.48 4.21
CA MET A 412 -16.87 5.63 3.55
C MET A 412 -15.96 6.86 3.47
N PHE A 413 -14.92 6.96 4.32
CA PHE A 413 -13.98 8.08 4.32
C PHE A 413 -12.76 7.85 3.42
N VAL A 414 -12.62 6.68 2.81
CA VAL A 414 -11.43 6.30 2.04
C VAL A 414 -11.74 6.21 0.54
N CYS A 415 -10.83 6.71 -0.28
CA CYS A 415 -10.89 6.60 -1.74
C CYS A 415 -10.16 5.32 -2.20
N PRO A 416 -10.85 4.36 -2.83
CA PRO A 416 -10.25 3.10 -3.31
C PRO A 416 -9.20 3.29 -4.41
N SER A 417 -9.13 4.47 -5.05
CA SER A 417 -8.05 4.82 -5.99
C SER A 417 -6.78 5.31 -5.29
N ARG A 418 -6.85 5.69 -4.01
CA ARG A 418 -5.70 6.11 -3.21
C ARG A 418 -5.17 4.98 -2.36
N ARG A 419 -6.06 4.39 -1.55
CA ARG A 419 -5.66 3.49 -0.49
C ARG A 419 -6.78 2.54 -0.07
N GLY A 420 -6.41 1.44 0.59
CA GLY A 420 -7.38 0.53 1.23
C GLY A 420 -7.86 1.07 2.58
N SER A 421 -8.78 0.37 3.25
CA SER A 421 -9.23 0.67 4.62
C SER A 421 -8.17 0.36 5.69
N GLY A 422 -6.90 0.56 5.38
CA GLY A 422 -5.76 0.29 6.24
C GLY A 422 -5.62 1.31 7.37
N ILE A 423 -4.68 1.01 8.25
CA ILE A 423 -4.35 1.84 9.42
C ILE A 423 -2.90 2.34 9.23
N TYR A 424 -2.68 3.65 9.42
CA TYR A 424 -1.45 4.35 9.01
C TYR A 424 -0.69 4.90 10.20
N PRO A 425 0.64 5.09 10.14
CA PRO A 425 1.39 5.67 11.25
C PRO A 425 0.83 7.03 11.70
N PHE A 426 0.91 7.31 13.00
CA PHE A 426 0.62 8.64 13.55
C PHE A 426 1.92 9.34 13.94
N ASN A 427 2.45 10.17 13.04
CA ASN A 427 3.71 10.90 13.24
C ASN A 427 3.52 12.39 13.57
N HIS A 428 2.40 12.75 14.21
CA HIS A 428 2.18 14.13 14.60
C HIS A 428 2.93 14.45 15.92
N THR A 429 3.60 15.60 15.96
CA THR A 429 4.49 15.98 17.09
C THR A 429 3.69 16.20 18.38
N VAL A 430 2.44 16.64 18.26
CA VAL A 430 1.58 16.94 19.41
C VAL A 430 0.46 15.92 19.50
N ASN A 431 0.14 15.49 20.72
CA ASN A 431 -0.96 14.56 20.96
C ASN A 431 -2.31 15.28 21.08
N TYR A 432 -3.40 14.53 20.88
CA TYR A 432 -4.75 14.98 21.19
C TYR A 432 -4.89 15.33 22.68
N ALA A 433 -5.58 16.43 22.97
CA ALA A 433 -5.91 16.88 24.31
C ALA A 433 -6.82 15.86 25.04
N ASN A 434 -7.80 15.30 24.31
CA ASN A 434 -8.82 14.39 24.85
C ASN A 434 -8.60 12.90 24.53
N ALA A 435 -7.44 12.49 24.04
CA ALA A 435 -7.15 11.08 23.74
C ALA A 435 -5.82 10.58 24.31
N ASP A 436 -5.73 9.28 24.55
CA ASP A 436 -4.43 8.62 24.66
C ASP A 436 -3.73 8.65 23.29
N ARG A 437 -2.40 8.74 23.29
CA ARG A 437 -1.65 8.90 22.04
C ARG A 437 -1.83 7.65 21.17
N PRO A 438 -2.39 7.77 19.96
CA PRO A 438 -2.42 6.67 19.02
C PRO A 438 -1.04 6.47 18.42
N ASP A 439 -0.68 5.22 18.14
CA ASP A 439 0.52 4.90 17.36
C ASP A 439 0.20 4.92 15.85
N ILE A 440 -1.08 4.76 15.54
CA ILE A 440 -1.62 4.64 14.19
C ILE A 440 -3.01 5.29 14.09
N VAL A 441 -3.43 5.70 12.90
CA VAL A 441 -4.73 6.35 12.66
C VAL A 441 -5.40 5.84 11.39
N GLY A 442 -6.74 5.79 11.43
CA GLY A 442 -7.55 5.67 10.22
C GLY A 442 -7.54 6.98 9.45
N ARG A 443 -7.22 6.93 8.15
CA ARG A 443 -7.15 8.12 7.28
C ARG A 443 -8.51 8.47 6.68
N ASN A 444 -8.59 9.69 6.15
CA ASN A 444 -9.67 10.17 5.29
C ASN A 444 -9.11 10.73 3.97
N ASP A 445 -9.89 10.60 2.91
CA ASP A 445 -9.61 11.11 1.57
C ASP A 445 -10.58 12.22 1.13
N TYR A 446 -11.57 12.52 1.99
CA TYR A 446 -12.56 13.56 1.79
C TYR A 446 -12.45 14.61 2.89
N ALA A 447 -12.75 15.85 2.55
CA ALA A 447 -12.73 16.97 3.47
C ALA A 447 -13.99 17.83 3.29
N ALA A 448 -14.46 18.44 4.39
CA ALA A 448 -15.53 19.40 4.33
C ALA A 448 -15.06 20.75 3.79
N CYS A 449 -16.01 21.55 3.30
CA CYS A 449 -15.74 22.87 2.73
C CYS A 449 -15.78 23.96 3.80
N GLY A 450 -14.61 24.56 4.06
CA GLY A 450 -14.44 25.73 4.92
C GLY A 450 -14.76 27.06 4.23
N GLY A 451 -15.22 27.03 2.97
CA GLY A 451 -15.53 28.20 2.16
C GLY A 451 -14.37 28.63 1.27
N SER A 452 -14.38 29.90 0.85
CA SER A 452 -13.33 30.49 0.01
C SER A 452 -12.30 31.32 0.79
N LEU A 453 -12.61 31.64 2.05
CA LEU A 453 -11.70 32.39 2.92
C LEU A 453 -10.86 31.40 3.74
N ALA A 454 -9.69 31.03 3.21
CA ALA A 454 -8.77 30.13 3.90
C ALA A 454 -7.99 30.87 5.01
N PRO A 455 -7.88 30.27 6.22
CA PRO A 455 -7.10 30.83 7.31
C PRO A 455 -5.59 30.68 7.02
N ALA A 456 -4.74 31.51 7.62
CA ALA A 456 -3.28 31.41 7.43
C ALA A 456 -2.64 30.21 8.17
N SER A 457 -3.36 29.63 9.12
CA SER A 457 -3.05 28.41 9.86
C SER A 457 -4.36 27.87 10.47
N VAL A 458 -4.30 26.78 11.22
CA VAL A 458 -5.44 26.28 11.99
C VAL A 458 -5.08 26.27 13.48
N PHE A 459 -6.03 26.66 14.31
CA PHE A 459 -5.83 26.74 15.76
C PHE A 459 -6.06 25.38 16.41
N GLY A 460 -5.26 25.04 17.42
CA GLY A 460 -5.30 23.74 18.10
C GLY A 460 -6.54 23.50 18.96
N GLY A 461 -7.47 24.45 19.03
CA GLY A 461 -8.64 24.38 19.90
C GLY A 461 -8.35 24.86 21.34
N PRO A 462 -9.39 24.92 22.18
CA PRO A 462 -9.30 25.49 23.52
C PRO A 462 -8.29 24.74 24.38
N THR A 463 -7.58 25.42 25.29
CA THR A 463 -6.59 24.75 26.14
C THR A 463 -7.29 24.00 27.28
N MET A 464 -7.03 22.69 27.41
CA MET A 464 -7.56 21.88 28.50
C MET A 464 -6.85 22.22 29.82
N GLY A 465 -7.62 22.41 30.90
CA GLY A 465 -7.10 22.65 32.24
C GLY A 465 -6.45 21.41 32.86
N THR A 466 -5.60 21.61 33.87
CA THR A 466 -4.98 20.49 34.63
C THR A 466 -5.98 19.72 35.48
N ASP A 467 -7.17 20.28 35.69
CA ASP A 467 -8.27 19.62 36.36
C ASP A 467 -8.97 18.59 35.46
N GLY A 468 -8.73 18.55 34.14
CA GLY A 468 -9.37 17.61 33.21
C GLY A 468 -10.83 17.95 32.90
N VAL A 469 -11.28 19.16 33.23
CA VAL A 469 -12.61 19.65 32.83
C VAL A 469 -12.52 20.15 31.38
N PHE A 470 -13.50 19.75 30.57
CA PHE A 470 -13.61 20.25 29.20
C PHE A 470 -13.82 21.78 29.22
N PRO A 471 -13.00 22.55 28.48
CA PRO A 471 -13.15 24.00 28.44
C PRO A 471 -14.43 24.42 27.71
N ASP A 472 -14.95 25.61 28.01
CA ASP A 472 -15.92 26.27 27.15
C ASP A 472 -15.21 26.71 25.85
N PRO A 473 -15.57 26.16 24.68
CA PRO A 473 -14.88 26.49 23.43
C PRO A 473 -15.02 27.98 23.06
N TRP A 474 -16.13 28.63 23.42
CA TRP A 474 -16.36 30.05 23.11
C TRP A 474 -15.55 30.98 24.00
N ALA A 475 -15.18 30.56 25.21
CA ALA A 475 -14.25 31.32 26.05
C ALA A 475 -12.85 31.46 25.42
N PHE A 476 -12.50 30.58 24.48
CA PHE A 476 -11.25 30.60 23.73
C PHE A 476 -11.41 31.10 22.28
N ALA A 477 -12.57 31.66 21.92
CA ALA A 477 -12.85 32.15 20.56
C ALA A 477 -11.81 33.19 20.06
N THR A 478 -11.15 33.89 20.98
CA THR A 478 -10.11 34.87 20.66
C THR A 478 -8.79 34.26 20.20
N SER A 479 -8.59 32.97 20.44
CA SER A 479 -7.38 32.22 20.06
C SER A 479 -7.49 31.56 18.69
N PHE A 480 -8.72 31.43 18.20
CA PHE A 480 -8.98 31.09 16.81
C PHE A 480 -8.55 32.22 15.88
N ILE A 481 -8.17 31.86 14.67
CA ILE A 481 -7.65 32.82 13.69
C ILE A 481 -8.69 33.20 12.64
N GLU A 482 -8.39 34.22 11.84
CA GLU A 482 -9.33 34.73 10.83
C GLU A 482 -9.90 33.62 9.96
N TYR A 483 -11.20 33.71 9.68
CA TYR A 483 -11.98 32.81 8.83
C TYR A 483 -12.28 31.42 9.40
N THR A 484 -11.86 31.12 10.64
CA THR A 484 -12.14 29.80 11.25
C THR A 484 -13.48 29.72 11.98
N LEU A 485 -14.08 30.86 12.35
CA LEU A 485 -15.31 30.92 13.16
C LEU A 485 -16.51 31.45 12.37
N PRO A 486 -17.76 31.12 12.75
CA PRO A 486 -18.96 31.58 12.05
C PRO A 486 -19.36 33.04 12.32
N LYS A 487 -18.65 33.76 13.20
CA LYS A 487 -18.95 35.15 13.57
C LYS A 487 -17.69 35.95 13.86
N ASP A 488 -17.78 37.27 13.68
CA ASP A 488 -16.68 38.17 14.03
C ASP A 488 -16.48 38.21 15.54
N ILE A 489 -15.22 38.09 15.98
CA ILE A 489 -14.84 38.18 17.39
C ILE A 489 -13.85 39.33 17.57
N THR A 490 -14.20 40.28 18.43
CA THR A 490 -13.36 41.44 18.74
C THR A 490 -12.56 41.19 20.03
N THR A 491 -11.25 41.38 19.97
CA THR A 491 -10.34 41.11 21.10
C THR A 491 -9.49 42.34 21.42
N SER A 492 -9.19 42.54 22.71
CA SER A 492 -8.26 43.57 23.15
C SER A 492 -6.84 43.01 23.18
N SER A 493 -5.97 43.51 22.31
CA SER A 493 -4.54 43.19 22.31
C SER A 493 -3.72 44.36 22.87
N ARG A 494 -2.49 44.11 23.32
CA ARG A 494 -1.60 45.14 23.89
C ARG A 494 -1.24 46.18 22.82
N GLY A 495 -2.07 47.21 22.68
CA GLY A 495 -1.87 48.32 21.74
C GLY A 495 -2.98 48.51 20.69
N GLY A 496 -4.05 47.71 20.69
CA GLY A 496 -5.15 47.87 19.75
C GLY A 496 -6.29 46.85 19.88
N THR A 497 -7.24 46.95 18.96
CA THR A 497 -8.34 46.00 18.81
C THR A 497 -8.06 45.09 17.61
N THR A 498 -7.95 43.79 17.84
CA THR A 498 -7.81 42.79 16.77
C THR A 498 -9.19 42.15 16.55
N THR A 499 -9.60 41.96 15.30
CA THR A 499 -10.87 41.30 14.96
C THR A 499 -10.56 40.00 14.24
N VAL A 500 -10.99 38.88 14.81
CA VAL A 500 -11.07 37.60 14.10
C VAL A 500 -12.27 37.70 13.17
N ARG A 501 -12.02 37.73 11.86
CA ARG A 501 -13.08 37.82 10.85
C ARG A 501 -13.81 36.49 10.71
N LYS A 502 -15.13 36.54 10.52
CA LYS A 502 -15.94 35.36 10.26
C LYS A 502 -15.51 34.65 8.97
N GLY A 503 -15.51 33.33 8.99
CA GLY A 503 -15.45 32.50 7.78
C GLY A 503 -16.75 32.57 6.99
N ASN A 504 -16.73 32.02 5.78
CA ASN A 504 -17.87 32.02 4.87
C ASN A 504 -18.33 30.63 4.40
N GLY A 505 -17.69 29.56 4.86
CA GLY A 505 -18.06 28.18 4.49
C GLY A 505 -19.19 27.59 5.32
N VAL A 506 -19.60 26.39 4.91
CA VAL A 506 -20.62 25.59 5.60
C VAL A 506 -20.08 25.00 6.89
N VAL A 507 -18.85 24.48 6.85
CA VAL A 507 -18.21 23.78 7.97
C VAL A 507 -17.02 24.60 8.46
N LEU A 508 -17.24 25.32 9.56
CA LEU A 508 -16.23 26.10 10.28
C LEU A 508 -16.05 25.56 11.70
N ALA A 509 -14.99 25.95 12.40
CA ALA A 509 -14.83 25.62 13.82
C ALA A 509 -16.03 26.17 14.61
N LEU A 510 -16.62 25.33 15.46
CA LEU A 510 -17.79 25.68 16.28
C LEU A 510 -19.04 26.13 15.49
N SER A 511 -19.10 25.89 14.17
CA SER A 511 -20.24 26.31 13.36
C SER A 511 -21.49 25.48 13.62
N GLU A 512 -22.64 26.13 13.65
CA GLU A 512 -23.97 25.50 13.58
C GLU A 512 -24.71 26.08 12.37
N THR A 513 -24.13 25.90 11.18
CA THR A 513 -24.67 26.46 9.95
C THR A 513 -26.01 25.83 9.61
N THR A 514 -27.07 26.64 9.54
CA THR A 514 -28.42 26.20 9.21
C THR A 514 -28.70 26.30 7.70
N PHE A 515 -29.67 25.54 7.17
CA PHE A 515 -30.10 25.70 5.78
C PHE A 515 -30.49 27.13 5.42
N ALA A 516 -31.07 27.88 6.36
CA ALA A 516 -31.49 29.26 6.13
C ALA A 516 -30.32 30.22 5.90
N GLN A 517 -29.12 29.86 6.36
CA GLN A 517 -27.90 30.64 6.13
C GLN A 517 -27.25 30.35 4.78
N ILE A 518 -27.66 29.29 4.07
CA ILE A 518 -27.15 28.91 2.74
C ILE A 518 -28.00 29.61 1.67
N THR A 519 -27.80 30.92 1.52
CA THR A 519 -28.59 31.75 0.61
C THR A 519 -28.24 31.59 -0.86
N ASP A 520 -27.04 31.10 -1.17
CA ASP A 520 -26.59 30.85 -2.55
C ASP A 520 -27.20 29.55 -3.14
N GLY A 521 -27.88 28.78 -2.30
CA GLY A 521 -28.64 27.59 -2.66
C GLY A 521 -27.92 26.30 -2.31
N ALA A 522 -28.63 25.38 -1.65
CA ALA A 522 -28.04 24.11 -1.18
C ALA A 522 -27.48 23.23 -2.31
N SER A 523 -28.00 23.34 -3.54
CA SER A 523 -27.49 22.62 -4.72
C SER A 523 -26.31 23.32 -5.39
N LYS A 524 -25.82 24.43 -4.84
CA LYS A 524 -24.77 25.30 -5.40
C LYS A 524 -23.63 25.54 -4.42
N THR A 525 -23.87 25.33 -3.14
CA THR A 525 -22.84 25.36 -2.11
C THR A 525 -22.29 23.95 -1.84
N ALA A 526 -20.98 23.80 -1.95
CA ALA A 526 -20.27 22.56 -1.63
C ALA A 526 -20.29 22.30 -0.12
N PHE A 527 -20.63 21.06 0.26
CA PHE A 527 -20.53 20.59 1.65
C PHE A 527 -19.17 19.93 1.91
N ALA A 528 -18.77 19.00 1.04
CA ALA A 528 -17.52 18.26 1.15
C ALA A 528 -17.04 17.78 -0.22
N GLY A 529 -15.81 17.31 -0.32
CA GLY A 529 -15.25 16.80 -1.57
C GLY A 529 -13.98 16.01 -1.35
N GLU A 530 -13.47 15.43 -2.43
CA GLU A 530 -12.16 14.78 -2.40
C GLU A 530 -11.07 15.81 -2.09
N LYS A 531 -10.25 15.55 -1.08
CA LYS A 531 -9.14 16.43 -0.68
C LYS A 531 -7.92 16.12 -1.55
N PHE A 532 -7.14 17.10 -2.02
CA PHE A 532 -5.90 16.80 -2.74
C PHE A 532 -4.88 16.12 -1.81
N VAL A 533 -4.28 15.02 -2.29
CA VAL A 533 -3.19 14.31 -1.60
C VAL A 533 -2.20 13.84 -2.67
N PRO A 534 -0.94 14.30 -2.68
CA PRO A 534 0.04 13.82 -3.66
C PRO A 534 0.19 12.30 -3.62
N ALA A 535 0.34 11.65 -4.78
CA ALA A 535 0.36 10.18 -4.85
C ALA A 535 1.45 9.50 -4.00
N GLY A 536 2.54 10.21 -3.69
CA GLY A 536 3.60 9.73 -2.78
C GLY A 536 3.24 9.78 -1.30
N GLU A 537 2.14 10.44 -0.93
CA GLU A 537 1.75 10.74 0.46
C GLU A 537 0.51 9.96 0.93
N TYR A 538 0.08 8.94 0.18
CA TYR A 538 -1.09 8.13 0.55
C TYR A 538 -0.85 7.24 1.78
N GLU A 539 0.39 6.86 2.05
CA GLU A 539 0.72 5.93 3.14
C GLU A 539 1.63 6.53 4.21
N THR A 540 2.15 7.73 3.97
CA THR A 540 3.07 8.45 4.85
C THR A 540 2.31 9.35 5.85
N SER A 541 3.07 9.99 6.75
CA SER A 541 2.60 11.06 7.64
C SER A 541 3.44 12.33 7.51
N ASN A 542 4.06 12.55 6.35
CA ASN A 542 4.97 13.68 6.16
C ASN A 542 4.23 14.94 5.70
N ASN A 543 3.03 14.76 5.16
CA ASN A 543 2.16 15.82 4.69
C ASN A 543 1.20 16.26 5.81
N ILE A 544 1.27 17.53 6.20
CA ILE A 544 0.41 18.15 7.22
C ILE A 544 -1.10 18.12 6.90
N GLY A 545 -1.47 17.87 5.64
CA GLY A 545 -2.86 17.68 5.23
C GLY A 545 -3.27 16.21 5.08
N ASN A 546 -2.41 15.29 5.55
CA ASN A 546 -2.61 13.85 5.58
C ASN A 546 -1.80 13.16 6.72
N ASP A 547 -1.50 13.83 7.83
CA ASP A 547 -0.68 13.29 8.93
C ASP A 547 -1.49 12.97 10.19
N GLN A 548 -2.73 13.44 10.30
CA GLN A 548 -3.72 13.00 11.29
C GLN A 548 -4.85 12.14 10.67
N GLY A 549 -5.79 11.70 11.51
CA GLY A 549 -6.85 10.76 11.14
C GLY A 549 -8.19 11.44 10.85
N TRP A 550 -9.21 10.63 10.52
CA TRP A 550 -10.56 11.14 10.23
C TRP A 550 -11.29 11.69 11.47
N ASP A 551 -11.01 11.18 12.67
CA ASP A 551 -11.65 11.60 13.93
C ASP A 551 -10.93 12.80 14.56
N LEU A 552 -11.06 13.94 13.89
CA LEU A 552 -10.34 15.17 14.21
C LEU A 552 -11.32 16.34 14.25
N GLY A 553 -11.02 17.33 15.09
CA GLY A 553 -11.65 18.64 15.09
C GLY A 553 -11.21 19.48 13.88
N TYR A 554 -11.24 20.80 14.02
CA TYR A 554 -11.03 21.69 12.87
C TYR A 554 -9.56 21.72 12.47
N ASP A 555 -9.25 21.08 11.35
CA ASP A 555 -7.90 20.94 10.84
C ASP A 555 -7.87 20.82 9.31
N VAL A 556 -6.72 21.08 8.71
CA VAL A 556 -6.52 20.93 7.27
C VAL A 556 -6.74 19.49 6.81
N ASP A 557 -6.46 18.46 7.62
CA ASP A 557 -6.72 17.05 7.29
C ASP A 557 -8.17 16.76 6.92
N VAL A 558 -9.11 17.49 7.53
CA VAL A 558 -10.56 17.26 7.39
C VAL A 558 -11.31 18.46 6.80
N ILE A 559 -10.66 19.61 6.59
CA ILE A 559 -11.23 20.84 6.01
C ILE A 559 -10.38 21.32 4.83
N ARG A 560 -11.01 21.65 3.71
CA ARG A 560 -10.37 22.28 2.54
C ARG A 560 -11.17 23.51 2.09
N TRP A 561 -10.54 24.33 1.25
CA TRP A 561 -11.11 25.61 0.81
C TRP A 561 -11.18 25.69 -0.71
N THR A 562 -12.18 26.40 -1.23
CA THR A 562 -12.39 26.58 -2.67
C THR A 562 -11.58 27.73 -3.27
N ARG A 563 -10.69 28.35 -2.48
CA ARG A 563 -9.94 29.55 -2.87
C ARG A 563 -9.09 29.40 -4.13
N ASN A 564 -8.58 28.20 -4.38
CA ASN A 564 -7.71 27.89 -5.51
C ASN A 564 -8.32 26.69 -6.27
N SER A 565 -8.03 26.59 -7.58
CA SER A 565 -8.50 25.47 -8.40
C SER A 565 -8.13 24.10 -7.82
N PRO A 566 -8.99 23.08 -8.00
CA PRO A 566 -8.71 21.73 -7.53
C PRO A 566 -7.56 21.10 -8.31
N ALA A 567 -6.83 20.18 -7.68
CA ALA A 567 -5.62 19.58 -8.24
C ALA A 567 -5.71 18.07 -8.42
N SER A 568 -4.97 17.54 -9.42
CA SER A 568 -4.82 16.09 -9.60
C SER A 568 -3.66 15.54 -8.78
N ASP A 569 -3.90 14.44 -8.06
CA ASP A 569 -2.89 13.74 -7.26
C ASP A 569 -1.70 13.19 -8.08
N ALA A 570 -1.81 13.17 -9.41
CA ALA A 570 -0.73 12.78 -10.32
C ALA A 570 0.51 13.68 -10.21
N ILE A 571 0.39 14.86 -9.61
CA ILE A 571 1.51 15.74 -9.29
C ILE A 571 2.27 15.13 -8.09
N ARG A 572 3.54 14.77 -8.31
CA ARG A 572 4.34 13.94 -7.38
C ARG A 572 4.89 14.67 -6.16
N THR A 573 4.87 15.98 -6.15
CA THR A 573 5.50 16.79 -5.10
C THR A 573 4.70 18.07 -4.87
N PHE A 574 4.70 18.52 -3.62
CA PHE A 574 4.24 19.85 -3.24
C PHE A 574 4.96 20.90 -4.09
N GLY A 575 4.17 21.70 -4.82
CA GLY A 575 4.68 22.83 -5.57
C GLY A 575 4.80 24.07 -4.69
N ASN A 576 3.95 24.19 -3.66
CA ASN A 576 3.87 25.34 -2.75
C ASN A 576 3.40 24.95 -1.33
N ASP A 577 3.68 25.81 -0.34
CA ASP A 577 3.28 25.65 1.05
C ASP A 577 1.75 25.53 1.27
N ASN A 578 0.90 25.80 0.27
CA ASN A 578 -0.56 25.84 0.40
C ASN A 578 -1.29 24.66 -0.26
N ASP A 579 -0.61 23.68 -0.87
CA ASP A 579 -1.31 22.63 -1.61
C ASP A 579 -2.15 21.72 -0.67
N HIS A 580 -1.81 21.68 0.62
CA HIS A 580 -2.59 21.05 1.68
C HIS A 580 -3.93 21.76 1.97
N LEU A 581 -4.27 22.84 1.27
CA LEU A 581 -5.57 23.53 1.40
C LEU A 581 -6.54 23.17 0.25
N LEU A 582 -6.06 22.42 -0.74
CA LEU A 582 -6.77 22.16 -1.98
C LEU A 582 -7.74 20.97 -1.88
N PHE A 583 -8.87 21.12 -2.56
CA PHE A 583 -9.63 19.98 -3.06
C PHE A 583 -8.89 19.35 -4.25
N GLY A 584 -9.15 18.07 -4.52
CA GLY A 584 -8.44 17.34 -5.56
C GLY A 584 -8.68 15.83 -5.49
N GLY A 585 -8.16 15.09 -6.46
CA GLY A 585 -8.45 13.67 -6.59
C GLY A 585 -7.44 12.84 -7.39
N PRO A 586 -7.50 11.51 -7.26
CA PRO A 586 -6.69 10.59 -8.05
C PRO A 586 -7.31 10.33 -9.43
N HIS A 587 -8.58 10.70 -9.60
CA HIS A 587 -9.36 10.41 -10.78
C HIS A 587 -8.94 11.30 -11.96
N PRO A 588 -8.82 10.76 -13.19
CA PRO A 588 -8.55 11.56 -14.37
C PRO A 588 -9.66 12.57 -14.66
N GLY A 589 -9.28 13.80 -14.99
CA GLY A 589 -10.17 14.84 -15.50
C GLY A 589 -10.94 15.64 -14.45
N GLY A 590 -10.89 15.27 -13.17
CA GLY A 590 -11.51 16.07 -12.11
C GLY A 590 -11.68 15.32 -10.79
N CYS A 591 -12.11 16.05 -9.77
CA CYS A 591 -12.45 15.52 -8.46
C CYS A 591 -13.97 15.54 -8.23
N LEU A 592 -14.44 14.78 -7.25
CA LEU A 592 -15.85 14.73 -6.87
C LEU A 592 -16.13 15.63 -5.66
N MET A 593 -17.27 16.30 -5.70
CA MET A 593 -17.77 17.12 -4.60
C MET A 593 -19.24 16.83 -4.33
N VAL A 594 -19.62 16.81 -3.05
CA VAL A 594 -21.00 16.74 -2.59
C VAL A 594 -21.48 18.12 -2.13
N PHE A 595 -22.70 18.46 -2.48
CA PHE A 595 -23.33 19.75 -2.19
C PHE A 595 -24.24 19.64 -0.97
N CYS A 596 -24.66 20.78 -0.42
CA CYS A 596 -25.53 20.84 0.76
C CYS A 596 -26.92 20.21 0.55
N ASP A 597 -27.36 19.96 -0.69
CA ASP A 597 -28.56 19.17 -1.01
C ASP A 597 -28.29 17.66 -1.15
N GLY A 598 -27.04 17.24 -0.94
CA GLY A 598 -26.56 15.88 -1.07
C GLY A 598 -26.36 15.43 -2.53
N SER A 599 -26.46 16.32 -3.52
CA SER A 599 -26.09 16.00 -4.91
C SER A 599 -24.56 15.89 -5.04
N VAL A 600 -24.07 15.02 -5.92
CA VAL A 600 -22.63 14.81 -6.14
C VAL A 600 -22.30 15.13 -7.57
N HIS A 601 -21.35 16.05 -7.76
CA HIS A 601 -20.89 16.52 -9.06
C HIS A 601 -19.40 16.27 -9.24
N SER A 602 -19.00 16.07 -10.49
CA SER A 602 -17.59 16.15 -10.86
C SER A 602 -17.23 17.60 -11.10
N VAL A 603 -16.07 18.01 -10.62
CA VAL A 603 -15.48 19.31 -10.90
C VAL A 603 -14.19 19.08 -11.69
N SER A 604 -14.08 19.71 -12.85
CA SER A 604 -12.89 19.62 -13.70
C SER A 604 -11.65 20.21 -13.01
N TYR A 605 -10.47 19.63 -13.23
CA TYR A 605 -9.22 20.30 -12.83
C TYR A 605 -8.93 21.56 -13.65
N ASP A 606 -9.57 21.69 -14.82
CA ASP A 606 -9.48 22.87 -15.69
C ASP A 606 -10.59 23.90 -15.40
N VAL A 607 -11.35 23.73 -14.30
CA VAL A 607 -12.38 24.70 -13.89
C VAL A 607 -11.75 26.07 -13.65
N ASP A 608 -12.45 27.12 -14.07
CA ASP A 608 -12.04 28.49 -13.77
C ASP A 608 -12.01 28.70 -12.25
N GLU A 609 -10.88 29.20 -11.73
CA GLU A 609 -10.68 29.39 -10.29
C GLU A 609 -11.77 30.27 -9.66
N SER A 610 -12.27 31.28 -10.39
CA SER A 610 -13.34 32.14 -9.88
C SER A 610 -14.66 31.39 -9.75
N VAL A 611 -14.96 30.48 -10.69
CA VAL A 611 -16.16 29.61 -10.61
C VAL A 611 -16.01 28.63 -9.45
N PHE A 612 -14.84 28.03 -9.28
CA PHE A 612 -14.58 27.11 -8.17
C PHE A 612 -14.70 27.82 -6.81
N THR A 613 -14.13 29.03 -6.71
CA THR A 613 -14.18 29.87 -5.51
C THR A 613 -15.60 30.09 -5.00
N LEU A 614 -16.53 30.34 -5.91
CA LEU A 614 -17.94 30.60 -5.60
C LEU A 614 -18.69 29.37 -5.04
N LEU A 615 -18.12 28.16 -5.10
CA LEU A 615 -18.77 26.96 -4.55
C LEU A 615 -18.73 26.88 -3.02
N GLY A 616 -17.77 27.56 -2.39
CA GLY A 616 -17.54 27.46 -0.96
C GLY A 616 -18.42 28.36 -0.09
N PRO A 617 -18.65 29.63 -0.46
CA PRO A 617 -19.46 30.55 0.34
C PRO A 617 -20.92 30.10 0.52
N ILE A 618 -21.50 30.42 1.68
CA ILE A 618 -22.92 30.18 1.98
C ILE A 618 -23.83 31.38 1.66
N GLY A 619 -23.30 32.53 1.27
CA GLY A 619 -24.11 33.72 1.05
C GLY A 619 -23.37 34.91 0.46
N ASP A 620 -22.60 34.69 -0.61
CA ASP A 620 -21.97 35.76 -1.38
C ASP A 620 -22.92 36.40 -2.41
N GLY A 621 -24.06 35.78 -2.70
CA GLY A 621 -25.10 36.28 -3.59
C GLY A 621 -24.83 36.02 -5.08
N GLU A 622 -23.76 35.31 -5.42
CA GLU A 622 -23.38 34.97 -6.78
C GLU A 622 -23.82 33.54 -7.10
N VAL A 623 -24.56 33.35 -8.21
CA VAL A 623 -25.13 32.04 -8.55
C VAL A 623 -24.34 31.40 -9.69
N ILE A 624 -23.79 30.21 -9.44
CA ILE A 624 -23.06 29.42 -10.45
C ILE A 624 -24.01 28.58 -11.32
N ASP A 625 -23.82 28.58 -12.64
CA ASP A 625 -24.45 27.62 -13.54
C ASP A 625 -23.76 26.25 -13.42
N ALA A 626 -24.53 25.17 -13.29
CA ALA A 626 -23.98 23.82 -13.13
C ALA A 626 -23.18 23.35 -14.36
N SER A 627 -23.37 23.97 -15.54
CA SER A 627 -22.56 23.69 -16.73
C SER A 627 -21.13 24.23 -16.65
N ALA A 628 -20.82 25.05 -15.64
CA ALA A 628 -19.51 25.65 -15.45
C ALA A 628 -18.54 24.80 -14.60
N LEU A 629 -18.98 23.63 -14.13
CA LEU A 629 -18.23 22.71 -13.25
C LEU A 629 -17.45 21.64 -14.02
#